data_AF-A0A6I5NPW0-F1
#
_entry.id   AF-A0A6I5NPW0-F1
#
_cell.length_a   1.000
_cell.length_b   1.000
_cell.length_c   1.000
_cell.angle_alpha   90.00
_cell.angle_beta   90.00
_cell.angle_gamma   90.00
#
_symmetry.space_group_name_H-M   'P 1'
#
loop_
_entity.id
_entity.type
_entity.pdbx_description
1 polymer ?
#
loop_
_entity_poly.entity_id
_entity_poly.type
_entity_poly.pdbx_seq_one_letter_code
_entity_poly.pdbx_strand_id
1 'polypeptide(L)' 'METNQGSNVAPNKNPRVTITLSAKTYEEMSLVAEQKGIPLASHIANILEDHHETPAYGNLVKRAKAWQRGETYDGSYKGD' A
#
# COMPACT_ATOMS: atom_id res chain seq x y z
N MET A 1 -36.35 18.81 -11.92
CA MET A 1 -35.40 18.89 -10.78
C MET A 1 -34.98 17.47 -10.48
N GLU A 2 -33.86 17.03 -11.06
CA GLU A 2 -33.33 15.69 -10.82
C GLU A 2 -32.44 15.74 -9.57
N THR A 3 -32.85 15.02 -8.54
CA THR A 3 -32.11 14.89 -7.28
C THR A 3 -30.87 14.04 -7.52
N ASN A 4 -29.71 14.70 -7.51
CA ASN A 4 -28.40 14.07 -7.55
C ASN A 4 -28.19 13.30 -6.23
N GLN A 5 -28.41 11.98 -6.25
CA GLN A 5 -28.10 11.12 -5.12
C GLN A 5 -26.58 11.01 -5.03
N GLY A 6 -25.99 11.80 -4.13
CA GLY A 6 -24.60 11.62 -3.73
C GLY A 6 -24.42 10.22 -3.17
N SER A 7 -23.75 9.37 -3.94
CA SER A 7 -23.32 8.04 -3.52
C SER A 7 -22.42 8.20 -2.30
N ASN A 8 -22.99 8.06 -1.10
CA ASN A 8 -22.25 7.92 0.15
C ASN A 8 -21.62 6.52 0.16
N VAL A 9 -20.51 6.38 -0.55
CA VAL A 9 -19.76 5.13 -0.61
C VAL A 9 -19.11 4.95 0.76
N ALA A 10 -19.65 4.04 1.57
CA ALA A 10 -19.01 3.67 2.82
C ALA A 10 -17.55 3.27 2.53
N PRO A 11 -16.57 3.73 3.33
CA PRO A 11 -15.16 3.39 3.10
C PRO A 11 -15.04 1.87 3.05
N ASN A 12 -14.46 1.36 1.97
CA ASN A 12 -14.26 -0.07 1.80
C ASN A 12 -13.39 -0.57 2.95
N LYS A 13 -14.01 -1.31 3.89
CA LYS A 13 -13.34 -1.81 5.09
C LYS A 13 -12.18 -2.75 4.75
N ASN A 14 -12.20 -3.36 3.56
CA ASN A 14 -11.15 -4.25 3.05
C ASN A 14 -10.90 -3.96 1.56
N PRO A 15 -10.08 -2.95 1.21
CA PRO A 15 -9.77 -2.63 -0.18
C PRO A 15 -9.16 -3.84 -0.88
N ARG A 16 -9.69 -4.17 -2.07
CA ARG A 16 -9.14 -5.22 -2.94
C ARG A 16 -8.30 -4.58 -4.02
N VAL A 17 -7.08 -5.07 -4.20
CA VAL A 17 -6.15 -4.62 -5.23
C VAL A 17 -5.75 -5.82 -6.08
N THR A 18 -5.77 -5.66 -7.40
CA THR A 18 -5.19 -6.62 -8.34
C THR A 18 -3.77 -6.17 -8.66
N ILE A 19 -2.81 -7.10 -8.54
CA ILE A 19 -1.40 -6.84 -8.80
C ILE A 19 -0.90 -7.73 -9.94
N THR A 20 -0.08 -7.17 -10.80
CA THR A 20 0.65 -7.92 -11.84
C THR A 20 2.09 -8.09 -11.38
N LEU A 21 2.54 -9.35 -11.29
CA LEU A 21 3.91 -9.69 -10.89
C LEU A 21 4.72 -10.14 -12.11
N SER A 22 6.05 -10.00 -12.01
CA SER A 22 6.93 -10.70 -12.93
C SER A 22 6.81 -12.22 -12.73
N ALA A 23 7.05 -13.01 -13.78
CA ALA A 23 6.99 -14.48 -13.69
C ALA A 23 7.88 -15.02 -12.57
N LYS A 24 9.13 -14.54 -12.49
CA LYS A 24 10.08 -14.89 -11.44
C LYS A 24 9.55 -14.58 -10.04
N THR A 25 9.02 -13.38 -9.83
CA THR A 25 8.47 -12.98 -8.52
C THR A 25 7.30 -13.86 -8.12
N TYR A 26 6.40 -14.18 -9.06
CA TYR A 26 5.26 -15.04 -8.80
C TYR A 26 5.72 -16.45 -8.39
N GLU A 27 6.67 -17.04 -9.12
CA GLU A 27 7.20 -18.38 -8.84
C GLU A 27 7.87 -18.46 -7.46
N GLU A 28 8.76 -17.51 -7.15
CA GLU A 28 9.49 -17.50 -5.88
C GLU A 28 8.54 -17.25 -4.68
N MET A 29 7.58 -16.33 -4.81
CA MET A 29 6.59 -16.11 -3.75
C MET A 29 5.64 -17.30 -3.58
N SER A 30 5.28 -17.99 -4.66
CA SER A 30 4.43 -19.19 -4.60
C SER A 30 5.14 -20.31 -3.86
N LEU A 31 6.42 -20.54 -4.16
CA LEU A 31 7.24 -21.56 -3.48
C LEU A 31 7.32 -21.30 -1.96
N VAL A 32 7.55 -20.05 -1.56
CA VAL A 32 7.63 -19.68 -0.13
C VAL A 32 6.26 -19.80 0.55
N ALA A 33 5.18 -19.41 -0.12
CA ALA A 33 3.82 -19.54 0.41
C ALA A 33 3.44 -21.00 0.64
N GLU A 34 3.78 -21.88 -0.32
CA GLU A 34 3.59 -23.33 -0.21
C GLU A 34 4.39 -23.92 0.95
N GLN A 35 5.69 -23.58 1.06
CA GLN A 35 6.54 -24.02 2.17
C GLN A 35 5.97 -23.62 3.54
N LYS A 36 5.36 -22.43 3.63
CA LYS A 36 4.72 -21.91 4.85
C LYS A 36 3.32 -22.47 5.09
N GLY A 37 2.72 -23.16 4.13
CA GLY A 37 1.34 -23.66 4.22
C GLY A 37 0.30 -22.55 4.26
N ILE A 38 0.56 -21.38 3.65
CA ILE A 38 -0.35 -20.23 3.63
C ILE A 38 -0.76 -19.86 2.19
N PRO A 39 -1.94 -19.24 1.97
CA PRO A 39 -2.32 -18.76 0.66
C PRO A 39 -1.33 -17.72 0.11
N LEU A 40 -1.02 -17.77 -1.20
CA LEU A 40 -0.14 -16.81 -1.86
C LEU A 40 -0.57 -15.36 -1.61
N ALA A 41 -1.87 -15.07 -1.73
CA ALA A 41 -2.40 -13.72 -1.48
C ALA A 41 -2.14 -13.24 -0.05
N SER A 42 -2.23 -14.14 0.95
CA SER A 42 -1.90 -13.83 2.34
C SER A 42 -0.40 -13.59 2.52
N HIS A 43 0.44 -14.38 1.86
CA HIS A 43 1.89 -14.18 1.89
C HIS A 43 2.28 -12.81 1.33
N ILE A 44 1.71 -12.44 0.18
CA ILE A 44 1.96 -11.14 -0.46
C ILE A 44 1.43 -10.00 0.41
N ALA A 45 0.22 -10.13 0.96
CA ALA A 45 -0.35 -9.12 1.84
C ALA A 45 0.57 -8.85 3.04
N ASN A 46 1.05 -9.90 3.72
CA ASN A 46 1.96 -9.74 4.85
C ASN A 46 3.24 -9.00 4.46
N ILE A 47 3.86 -9.32 3.32
CA ILE A 47 5.06 -8.60 2.84
C ILE A 47 4.77 -7.11 2.61
N LEU A 48 3.61 -6.79 2.03
CA LEU A 48 3.21 -5.41 1.75
C LEU A 48 2.96 -4.62 3.05
N GLU A 49 2.31 -5.23 4.03
CA GLU A 49 2.08 -4.63 5.36
C GLU A 49 3.42 -4.45 6.10
N ASP A 50 4.28 -5.46 6.13
CA ASP A 50 5.61 -5.37 6.75
C ASP A 50 6.44 -4.23 6.13
N HIS A 51 6.38 -4.06 4.80
CA HIS A 51 7.05 -2.96 4.12
C HIS A 51 6.42 -1.60 4.44
N HIS A 52 5.10 -1.53 4.58
CA HIS A 52 4.38 -0.31 4.95
C HIS A 52 4.75 0.17 6.37
N GLU A 53 5.05 -0.74 7.28
CA GLU A 53 5.49 -0.41 8.64
C GLU A 53 6.93 0.15 8.72
N THR A 54 7.68 0.14 7.62
CA THR A 54 9.06 0.65 7.61
C THR A 54 9.11 2.19 7.76
N PRO A 55 10.15 2.74 8.44
CA PRO A 55 10.36 4.19 8.49
C PRO A 55 10.50 4.84 7.10
N ALA A 56 11.07 4.10 6.14
CA ALA A 56 11.22 4.56 4.76
C ALA A 56 9.86 4.81 4.11
N TYR A 57 8.92 3.86 4.22
CA TYR A 57 7.57 4.03 3.71
C TYR A 57 6.81 5.13 4.44
N GLY A 58 6.95 5.22 5.77
CA GLY A 58 6.38 6.32 6.57
C GLY A 58 6.82 7.71 6.08
N ASN A 59 8.08 7.85 5.67
CA ASN A 59 8.58 9.09 5.08
C ASN A 59 7.97 9.39 3.70
N LEU A 60 7.71 8.37 2.87
CA LEU A 60 6.97 8.55 1.61
C LEU A 60 5.55 9.06 1.88
N VAL A 61 4.85 8.50 2.87
CA VAL A 61 3.51 8.95 3.26
C VAL A 61 3.53 10.41 3.75
N LYS A 62 4.51 10.81 4.56
CA LYS A 62 4.66 12.21 5.00
C LYS A 62 4.81 13.16 3.82
N ARG A 63 5.66 12.81 2.84
CA ARG A 63 5.87 13.58 1.60
C ARG A 63 4.59 13.68 0.77
N ALA A 64 3.91 12.56 0.56
CA ALA A 64 2.65 12.52 -0.19
C ALA A 64 1.57 13.40 0.47
N LYS A 65 1.47 13.38 1.81
CA LYS A 65 0.55 14.25 2.55
C LYS A 65 0.91 15.73 2.47
N ALA A 66 2.21 16.08 2.50
CA ALA A 66 2.66 17.47 2.30
C ALA A 66 2.30 17.97 0.91
N TRP A 67 2.55 17.16 -0.12
CA TRP A 67 2.15 17.47 -1.49
C TRP A 67 0.64 17.67 -1.64
N GLN A 68 -0.19 16.83 -1.00
CA GLN A 68 -1.64 16.97 -1.01
C GLN A 68 -2.11 18.31 -0.39
N ARG A 69 -1.36 18.86 0.56
CA ARG A 69 -1.65 20.19 1.17
C ARG A 69 -1.11 21.36 0.35
N GLY A 70 -0.40 21.12 -0.75
CA GLY A 70 0.26 22.15 -1.55
C GLY A 70 1.58 22.66 -0.95
N GLU A 71 2.16 21.93 0.00
CA GLU A 71 3.46 22.25 0.59
C GLU A 71 4.58 21.68 -0.28
N THR A 72 5.62 22.48 -0.54
CA THR A 72 6.90 21.95 -1.02
C THR A 72 7.58 21.24 0.15
N TYR A 73 7.78 19.93 0.04
CA TYR A 73 8.57 19.18 1.02
C TYR A 73 10.04 19.62 0.91
N ASP A 74 10.43 20.63 1.67
CA ASP A 74 11.84 20.94 1.92
C ASP A 74 12.41 19.80 2.76
N GLY A 75 13.18 18.92 2.12
CA GLY A 75 13.81 17.75 2.73
C GLY A 75 14.97 18.10 3.67
N SER A 76 14.90 19.21 4.41
CA SER A 76 15.90 19.61 5.38
C SER A 76 15.90 18.63 6.57
N TYR A 77 16.68 17.55 6.42
CA TYR A 77 17.21 16.76 7.52
C TYR A 77 17.93 17.71 8.46
N LYS A 78 17.26 18.13 9.54
CA LYS A 78 17.96 18.65 10.71
C LYS A 78 18.39 17.43 11.51
N GLY A 79 19.63 17.00 11.25
CA GLY A 79 20.34 16.17 12.22
C GLY A 79 20.63 17.04 13.44
N ASP A 80 20.08 16.63 14.58
CA ASP A 80 20.59 17.03 15.90
C ASP A 80 21.98 16.40 16.13
#